data_AF-A7TA70-F1
#
_entry.id   AF-A7TA70-F1
#
_cell.length_a   1.000
_cell.length_b   1.000
_cell.length_c   1.000
_cell.angle_alpha   90.00
_cell.angle_beta   90.00
_cell.angle_gamma   90.00
#
_symmetry.space_group_name_H-M   'P 1'
#
loop_
_entity.id
_entity.type
_entity.pdbx_description
1 polymer ?
#
loop_
_entity_poly.entity_id
_entity_poly.type
_entity_poly.pdbx_seq_one_letter_code
_entity_poly.pdbx_strand_id
1 'polypeptide(L)'
;EFSTRCYNCLQRTRGAQCMSCKSIGLQCSICHVAVRGASNFCIACGHGGHANHMIKWFEAMDICPTGCGCQCLKDSILYWTNT
;
A
#
# COMPACT_ATOMS: atom_id res chain seq x y z
N GLU A 1 12.64 10.30 -14.57
CA GLU A 1 11.36 10.74 -13.96
C GLU A 1 10.74 9.57 -13.18
N PHE A 2 10.53 9.71 -11.88
CA PHE A 2 9.91 8.68 -11.04
C PHE A 2 8.39 8.76 -11.24
N SER A 3 7.81 7.83 -12.00
CA SER A 3 6.37 7.83 -12.25
C SER A 3 5.68 6.87 -11.28
N THR A 4 5.01 7.39 -10.26
CA THR A 4 4.13 6.60 -9.38
C THR A 4 2.95 6.08 -10.21
N ARG A 5 2.59 4.80 -10.05
CA ARG A 5 1.41 4.21 -10.67
C ARG A 5 0.33 4.01 -9.62
N CYS A 6 -0.92 4.21 -10.00
CA CYS A 6 -2.06 3.97 -9.13
C CYS A 6 -2.17 2.48 -8.85
N TYR A 7 -2.21 2.07 -7.59
CA TYR A 7 -2.39 0.66 -7.22
C TYR A 7 -3.76 0.11 -7.67
N ASN A 8 -4.78 0.97 -7.77
CA ASN A 8 -6.14 0.56 -8.13
C ASN A 8 -6.37 0.39 -9.64
N CYS A 9 -5.68 1.15 -10.50
CA CYS A 9 -5.93 1.12 -11.95
C CYS A 9 -4.67 1.11 -12.83
N LEU A 10 -3.49 1.04 -12.21
CA LEU A 10 -2.16 0.99 -12.83
C LEU A 10 -1.80 2.20 -13.72
N GLN A 11 -2.69 3.19 -13.82
CA GLN A 11 -2.44 4.44 -14.54
C GLN A 11 -1.39 5.27 -13.81
N ARG A 12 -0.62 6.06 -14.57
CA ARG A 12 0.36 6.99 -14.02
C ARG A 12 -0.35 8.03 -13.16
N THR A 13 0.10 8.22 -11.93
CA THR A 13 -0.39 9.26 -11.03
C THR A 13 0.59 10.42 -11.03
N ARG A 14 0.06 11.64 -10.97
CA ARG A 14 0.82 12.86 -10.69
C ARG A 14 0.28 13.42 -9.38
N GLY A 15 1.05 13.29 -8.31
CA GLY A 15 0.65 13.69 -6.96
C GLY A 15 -0.13 12.62 -6.18
N ALA A 16 -0.77 13.05 -5.09
CA ALA A 16 -1.42 12.17 -4.10
C ALA A 16 -2.81 11.67 -4.50
N GLN A 17 -3.25 11.85 -5.75
CA GLN A 17 -4.54 11.33 -6.21
C GLN A 17 -4.41 10.85 -7.65
N CYS A 18 -4.99 9.69 -7.95
CA CYS A 18 -5.12 9.23 -9.32
C CYS A 18 -6.15 10.08 -10.06
N MET A 19 -5.74 10.70 -11.17
CA MET A 19 -6.64 11.53 -11.97
C MET A 19 -7.73 10.72 -12.70
N SER A 20 -7.45 9.45 -13.03
CA SER A 20 -8.37 8.54 -13.72
C SER A 20 -9.43 7.95 -12.80
N CYS A 21 -9.03 7.30 -11.70
CA CYS A 21 -9.97 6.61 -10.81
C CYS A 21 -10.28 7.38 -9.51
N LYS A 22 -9.73 8.59 -9.35
CA LYS A 22 -9.88 9.47 -8.17
C LYS A 22 -9.42 8.88 -6.83
N SER A 23 -8.77 7.71 -6.84
CA SER A 23 -8.19 7.08 -5.66
C SER A 23 -7.09 7.97 -5.04
N ILE A 24 -7.17 8.16 -3.72
CA ILE A 24 -6.23 8.97 -2.93
C ILE A 24 -4.97 8.13 -2.62
N GLY A 25 -3.83 8.79 -2.48
CA GLY A 25 -2.48 8.23 -2.45
C GLY A 25 -2.24 7.19 -1.36
N LEU A 26 -3.07 7.17 -0.31
CA LEU A 26 -3.21 6.01 0.57
C LEU A 26 -4.61 5.94 1.20
N GLN A 27 -5.44 5.04 0.69
CA GLN A 27 -6.67 4.59 1.34
C GLN A 27 -6.37 3.32 2.12
N CYS A 28 -6.84 3.23 3.37
CA CYS A 28 -6.60 2.04 4.18
C CYS A 28 -7.28 0.82 3.56
N SER A 29 -6.53 -0.21 3.24
CA SER A 29 -7.04 -1.46 2.64
C SER A 29 -7.99 -2.27 3.54
N ILE A 30 -8.11 -1.90 4.82
CA ILE A 30 -8.97 -2.60 5.80
C ILE A 30 -10.25 -1.83 6.08
N CYS A 31 -10.17 -0.53 6.41
CA CYS A 31 -11.37 0.27 6.70
C CYS A 31 -11.87 1.10 5.51
N HIS A 32 -11.13 1.11 4.40
CA HIS A 32 -11.44 1.88 3.20
C HIS A 32 -11.58 3.39 3.42
N VAL A 33 -11.05 3.92 4.52
CA VAL A 33 -10.99 5.36 4.79
C VAL A 33 -9.63 5.91 4.37
N ALA A 34 -9.61 7.16 3.89
CA ALA A 34 -8.39 7.89 3.61
C ALA A 34 -7.51 7.96 4.86
N VAL A 35 -6.23 7.62 4.72
CA VAL A 35 -5.30 7.63 5.86
C VAL A 35 -4.90 9.07 6.18
N ARG A 36 -5.12 9.47 7.44
CA ARG A 36 -4.63 10.73 8.01
C ARG A 36 -3.72 10.39 9.18
N GLY A 37 -2.42 10.66 9.06
CA GLY A 37 -1.42 10.36 10.09
C GLY A 37 -0.65 9.07 9.84
N ALA A 38 -0.34 8.32 10.92
CA ALA A 38 0.55 7.16 10.86
C ALA A 38 0.03 6.06 9.91
N SER A 39 0.90 5.66 9.00
CA SER A 39 0.56 4.76 7.92
C SER A 39 1.67 3.77 7.63
N ASN A 40 1.30 2.54 7.27
CA ASN A 40 2.23 1.55 6.75
C ASN A 40 1.77 1.17 5.34
N PHE A 41 2.71 1.12 4.40
CA PHE A 41 2.48 0.60 3.06
C PHE A 41 3.66 -0.27 2.63
N CYS A 42 3.36 -1.26 1.80
CA CYS A 42 4.34 -2.16 1.25
C CYS A 42 5.02 -1.51 0.05
N ILE A 43 6.36 -1.52 0.02
CA ILE A 43 7.13 -0.95 -1.09
C ILE A 43 6.97 -1.80 -2.37
N ALA A 44 6.76 -3.11 -2.21
CA ALA A 44 6.58 -4.06 -3.32
C ALA A 44 5.29 -3.80 -4.12
N CYS A 45 4.16 -3.66 -3.41
CA CYS A 45 2.84 -3.62 -4.04
C CYS A 45 2.15 -2.25 -3.92
N GLY A 46 2.68 -1.34 -3.10
CA GLY A 46 2.09 -0.03 -2.84
C GLY A 46 0.82 -0.04 -1.98
N HIS A 47 0.32 -1.20 -1.56
CA HIS A 47 -0.85 -1.31 -0.69
C HIS A 47 -0.50 -1.03 0.77
N GLY A 48 -1.46 -0.49 1.52
CA GLY A 48 -1.24 -0.17 2.92
C GLY A 48 -2.49 0.41 3.60
N GLY A 49 -2.26 1.00 4.76
CA GLY A 49 -3.32 1.65 5.52
C GLY A 49 -2.84 2.26 6.83
N HIS A 50 -3.80 2.57 7.69
CA HIS A 50 -3.52 3.05 9.05
C HIS A 50 -2.60 2.07 9.78
N ALA A 51 -1.54 2.58 10.42
CA ALA A 51 -0.54 1.75 11.09
C ALA A 51 -1.19 0.73 12.04
N ASN A 52 -2.15 1.15 12.87
CA ASN A 52 -2.87 0.27 13.80
C ASN A 52 -3.65 -0.86 13.10
N HIS A 53 -4.30 -0.60 11.97
CA HIS A 53 -5.01 -1.65 11.22
C HIS A 53 -4.01 -2.63 10.60
N MET A 54 -2.89 -2.13 10.08
CA MET A 54 -1.86 -2.98 9.48
C MET A 54 -1.21 -3.86 10.53
N ILE A 55 -0.83 -3.32 11.69
CA ILE A 55 -0.26 -4.10 12.80
C ILE A 55 -1.21 -5.23 13.21
N LYS A 56 -2.48 -4.90 13.52
CA LYS A 56 -3.48 -5.89 13.91
C LYS A 56 -3.72 -6.98 12.86
N TRP A 57 -3.69 -6.63 11.58
CA TRP A 57 -3.84 -7.61 10.51
C TRP A 57 -2.66 -8.59 10.47
N PHE A 58 -1.45 -8.05 10.54
CA PHE A 58 -0.24 -8.87 10.47
C PHE A 58 0.09 -9.65 11.75
N GLU A 59 -0.67 -9.44 12.84
CA GLU A 59 -0.64 -10.34 14.01
C GLU A 59 -1.22 -11.73 13.69
N ALA A 60 -2.13 -11.83 12.72
CA ALA A 60 -2.82 -13.08 12.39
C ALA A 60 -2.57 -13.57 10.94
N MET A 61 -2.15 -12.68 10.04
CA MET A 61 -2.04 -12.96 8.61
C MET A 61 -0.66 -12.58 8.09
N ASP A 62 -0.01 -13.44 7.31
CA ASP A 62 1.26 -13.12 6.65
C ASP A 62 1.10 -12.46 5.26
N ILE A 63 -0.13 -12.39 4.76
CA ILE A 63 -0.44 -11.93 3.39
C ILE A 63 -1.14 -10.58 3.40
N CYS A 64 -0.95 -9.80 2.34
CA CYS A 64 -1.58 -8.48 2.20
C CYS A 64 -3.12 -8.55 2.23
N PRO A 65 -3.79 -7.63 2.95
CA PRO A 65 -5.25 -7.60 3.07
C PRO A 65 -6.00 -7.33 1.74
N THR A 66 -5.33 -6.84 0.70
CA THR A 66 -5.96 -6.62 -0.62
C THR A 66 -6.03 -7.88 -1.48
N GLY A 67 -5.34 -8.97 -1.09
CA GLY A 67 -5.28 -10.19 -1.88
C GLY A 67 -4.26 -10.19 -3.03
N CYS A 68 -3.30 -9.25 -3.07
CA CYS A 68 -2.18 -9.26 -4.05
C CYS A 68 -1.29 -10.53 -3.99
N GLY A 69 -1.40 -11.33 -2.92
CA GLY A 69 -0.52 -12.48 -2.65
C GLY A 69 0.85 -12.14 -2.02
N CYS A 70 1.16 -10.85 -1.85
CA CYS A 70 2.42 -10.38 -1.32
C CYS A 70 2.55 -10.53 0.20
N GLN A 71 3.72 -10.96 0.69
CA GLN A 71 4.05 -11.09 2.12
C GLN A 71 4.67 -9.78 2.62
N CYS A 72 3.86 -8.73 2.72
CA CYS A 72 4.33 -7.35 2.84
C CYS A 72 5.37 -7.08 3.94
N LEU A 73 5.33 -7.79 5.08
CA LEU A 73 6.35 -7.65 6.13
C LEU A 73 7.71 -8.21 5.71
N LYS A 74 7.72 -9.36 5.05
CA LYS A 74 8.95 -10.08 4.63
C LYS A 74 9.51 -9.50 3.35
N ASP A 75 8.65 -9.27 2.37
CA ASP A 75 9.02 -8.73 1.07
C ASP A 75 9.71 -7.37 1.23
N SER A 76 9.25 -6.53 2.16
CA SER A 76 9.87 -5.22 2.42
C SER A 76 11.37 -5.30 2.68
N ILE A 77 11.86 -6.35 3.35
CA ILE A 77 13.28 -6.54 3.70
C ILE A 77 14.08 -7.02 2.47
N LEU A 78 13.50 -7.90 1.66
CA LEU A 78 14.14 -8.46 0.47
C LEU A 78 14.35 -7.40 -0.64
N TYR A 79 13.46 -6.42 -0.74
CA TYR A 79 13.63 -5.32 -1.69
C TYR A 79 14.83 -4.43 -1.35
N TRP A 80 15.20 -4.25 -0.08
CA TRP A 80 16.36 -3.45 0.31
C TRP A 80 17.69 -4.18 0.17
N THR A 81 17.70 -5.51 0.26
CA THR A 81 18.93 -6.32 0.08
C THR A 81 19.27 -6.57 -1.40
N ASN A 82 18.34 -6.31 -2.32
CA ASN A 82 18.49 -6.50 -3.76
C ASN A 82 18.66 -5.17 -4.55
N THR A 83 18.88 -4.06 -3.83
CA THR A 83 19.25 -2.74 -4.38
C THR A 83 20.60 -2.31 -3.87
#